data_AF-A0A1M3M4U0-F1
#
_entry.id   AF-A0A1M3M4U0-F1
#
_cell.length_a   1.000
_cell.length_b   1.000
_cell.length_c   1.000
_cell.angle_alpha   90.00
_cell.angle_beta   90.00
_cell.angle_gamma   90.00
#
_symmetry.space_group_name_H-M   'P 1'
#
loop_
_entity.id
_entity.type
_entity.pdbx_description
1 polymer ?
#
loop_
_entity_poly.entity_id
_entity_poly.type
_entity_poly.pdbx_seq_one_letter_code
_entity_poly.pdbx_strand_id
1 'polypeptide(L)'
;MSDTAVYALQILVAAAVLLVFAAVVSKLKNSPDWKLGEAVSEEVEFAETDADGKVTKTTRMMASSSRLIALLGMMVILLLFLGVGEVVIWDVAHGKDPDLGGVLNFFLAGASLFVPYAINQVRSGFESIGK
;
A
#
# COMPACT_ATOMS: atom_id res chain seq x y z
N MET A 1 -9.18 23.78 22.88
CA MET A 1 -7.92 24.39 22.39
C MET A 1 -8.30 25.62 21.54
N SER A 2 -7.41 26.59 21.27
CA SER A 2 -7.75 27.64 20.28
C SER A 2 -7.61 27.09 18.87
N ASP A 3 -8.46 27.51 17.93
CA ASP A 3 -8.43 27.05 16.53
C ASP A 3 -7.04 27.21 15.91
N THR A 4 -6.35 28.32 16.20
CA THR A 4 -4.98 28.57 15.76
C THR A 4 -4.01 27.48 16.22
N ALA A 5 -4.14 27.00 17.46
CA ALA A 5 -3.30 25.93 17.97
C ALA A 5 -3.66 24.57 17.35
N VAL A 6 -4.93 24.35 16.98
CA VAL A 6 -5.35 23.14 16.25
C VAL A 6 -4.74 23.13 14.87
N TYR A 7 -4.89 24.22 14.10
CA TYR A 7 -4.28 24.33 12.78
C TYR A 7 -2.76 24.22 12.82
N ALA A 8 -2.09 24.81 13.82
CA ALA A 8 -0.66 24.66 14.00
C ALA A 8 -0.25 23.19 14.21
N LEU A 9 -1.02 22.44 15.02
CA LEU A 9 -0.79 21.02 15.24
C LEU A 9 -1.01 20.20 13.95
N GLN A 10 -2.10 20.44 13.23
CA GLN A 10 -2.40 19.78 11.95
C GLN A 10 -1.30 20.02 10.91
N ILE A 11 -0.84 21.27 10.79
CA ILE A 11 0.28 21.63 9.90
C ILE A 11 1.57 20.92 10.34
N LEU A 12 1.86 20.84 11.64
CA LEU A 12 3.03 20.13 12.15
C LEU A 12 2.97 18.62 11.83
N VAL A 13 1.81 17.99 11.99
CA VAL A 13 1.58 16.59 11.65
C VAL A 13 1.78 16.37 10.15
N ALA A 14 1.14 17.19 9.31
CA ALA A 14 1.29 17.11 7.85
C ALA A 14 2.76 17.31 7.42
N ALA A 15 3.45 18.30 7.99
CA ALA A 15 4.86 18.54 7.73
C ALA A 15 5.74 17.35 8.14
N ALA A 16 5.48 16.76 9.32
CA ALA A 16 6.22 15.58 9.78
C ALA A 16 6.04 14.38 8.82
N VAL A 17 4.82 14.13 8.35
CA VAL A 17 4.54 13.08 7.36
C VAL A 17 5.29 13.35 6.05
N LEU A 18 5.27 14.58 5.55
CA LEU A 18 6.01 14.95 4.34
C LEU A 18 7.52 14.81 4.51
N LEU A 19 8.07 15.16 5.68
CA LEU A 19 9.49 14.99 5.99
C LEU A 19 9.89 13.52 6.04
N VAL A 20 9.08 12.66 6.67
CA VAL A 20 9.32 11.21 6.70
C VAL A 20 9.27 10.65 5.28
N PHE A 21 8.27 11.01 4.48
CA PHE A 21 8.15 10.57 3.10
C PHE A 21 9.36 11.04 2.26
N ALA A 22 9.75 12.31 2.38
CA ALA A 22 10.92 12.85 1.71
C ALA A 22 12.22 12.16 2.14
N ALA A 23 12.37 11.82 3.42
CA ALA A 23 13.53 11.09 3.94
C ALA A 23 13.60 9.67 3.36
N VAL A 24 12.47 8.96 3.30
CA VAL A 24 12.39 7.63 2.66
C VAL A 24 12.73 7.73 1.18
N VAL A 25 12.10 8.64 0.44
CA VAL A 25 12.39 8.85 -0.99
C VAL A 25 13.85 9.23 -1.21
N SER A 26 14.43 10.06 -0.36
CA SER A 26 15.85 10.44 -0.42
C SER A 26 16.75 9.21 -0.22
N LYS A 27 16.49 8.37 0.79
CA LYS A 27 17.24 7.13 1.01
C LYS A 27 17.13 6.17 -0.17
N LEU A 28 15.94 6.01 -0.73
CA LEU A 28 15.71 5.13 -1.89
C LEU A 28 16.43 5.65 -3.14
N LYS A 29 16.39 6.97 -3.40
CA LYS A 29 17.11 7.59 -4.52
C LYS A 29 18.63 7.49 -4.39
N ASN A 30 19.15 7.50 -3.17
CA ASN A 30 20.57 7.35 -2.88
C ASN A 30 21.04 5.89 -2.82
N SER A 31 20.13 4.93 -3.02
CA SER A 31 20.47 3.50 -3.06
C SER A 31 20.79 3.10 -4.51
N PRO A 32 22.02 2.69 -4.82
CA PRO A 32 22.50 2.51 -6.20
C PRO A 32 21.72 1.45 -7.01
N ASP A 33 21.20 0.42 -6.34
CA ASP A 33 20.49 -0.68 -6.98
C ASP A 33 18.96 -0.55 -6.93
N TRP A 34 18.42 0.49 -6.28
CA TRP A 34 16.98 0.57 -6.09
C TRP A 34 16.27 1.06 -7.34
N LYS A 35 15.31 0.26 -7.82
CA LYS A 35 14.41 0.62 -8.93
C LYS A 35 12.98 0.27 -8.58
N LEU A 36 12.09 1.26 -8.66
CA LEU A 36 10.66 1.05 -8.41
C LEU A 36 10.08 -0.04 -9.33
N GLY A 37 10.46 -0.02 -10.62
CA GLY A 37 9.98 -0.99 -11.60
C GLY A 37 10.34 -2.44 -11.25
N GLU A 38 11.50 -2.65 -10.63
CA GLU A 38 11.92 -3.96 -10.14
C GLU A 38 11.16 -4.35 -8.87
N ALA A 39 10.95 -3.41 -7.95
CA ALA A 39 10.17 -3.63 -6.73
C ALA A 39 8.70 -4.02 -7.01
N VAL A 40 8.11 -3.54 -8.11
CA VAL A 40 6.75 -3.90 -8.53
C VAL A 40 6.72 -4.99 -9.61
N SER A 41 7.86 -5.57 -9.98
CA SER A 41 7.92 -6.70 -10.91
C SER A 41 7.75 -8.03 -10.18
N GLU A 42 7.38 -9.10 -10.89
CA GLU A 42 7.26 -10.47 -10.38
C GLU A 42 8.05 -11.46 -11.24
N GLU A 43 8.47 -12.57 -10.62
CA GLU A 43 9.14 -13.66 -11.31
C GLU A 43 8.11 -14.48 -12.09
N VAL A 44 8.32 -14.59 -13.41
CA VAL A 44 7.48 -15.40 -14.29
C VAL A 44 8.34 -16.47 -14.95
N GLU A 45 7.89 -17.73 -14.85
CA GLU A 45 8.51 -18.86 -15.56
C GLU A 45 8.05 -18.90 -17.02
N PHE A 46 9.00 -18.90 -17.94
CA PHE A 46 8.78 -19.11 -19.36
C PHE A 46 9.35 -20.46 -19.78
N ALA A 47 8.64 -21.17 -20.64
CA ALA A 47 9.18 -22.32 -21.35
C ALA A 47 9.72 -21.81 -22.69
N GLU A 48 11.04 -21.79 -22.84
CA GLU A 48 11.71 -21.44 -24.09
C GLU A 48 12.33 -22.69 -24.71
N THR A 49 12.04 -22.92 -25.98
CA THR A 49 12.64 -24.00 -26.76
C THR A 49 13.95 -23.48 -27.36
N ASP A 50 15.07 -24.13 -27.05
CA ASP A 50 16.35 -23.80 -27.65
C ASP A 50 16.42 -24.18 -29.15
N ALA A 51 17.52 -23.81 -29.81
CA ALA A 51 17.75 -24.11 -31.22
C ALA A 51 17.86 -25.63 -31.51
N ASP A 52 18.09 -26.44 -30.48
CA ASP A 52 18.18 -27.91 -30.53
C ASP A 52 16.84 -28.60 -30.19
N GLY A 53 15.77 -27.82 -30.00
CA GLY A 53 14.42 -28.32 -29.73
C GLY A 53 14.16 -28.68 -28.26
N LYS A 54 15.08 -28.38 -27.33
CA LYS A 54 14.92 -28.67 -25.91
C LYS A 54 14.20 -27.54 -25.20
N VAL A 55 13.11 -27.88 -24.52
CA VAL A 55 12.37 -26.91 -23.69
C VAL A 55 13.13 -26.69 -22.39
N THR A 56 13.56 -25.46 -22.18
CA THR A 56 14.19 -24.99 -20.94
C THR A 56 13.27 -24.00 -20.24
N LYS A 57 13.18 -24.11 -18.91
CA LYS A 57 12.46 -23.14 -18.09
C LYS A 57 13.40 -21.98 -17.78
N THR A 58 13.02 -20.77 -18.19
CA THR A 58 13.75 -19.55 -17.88
C THR A 58 12.85 -18.64 -17.04
N THR A 59 13.36 -18.17 -15.90
CA THR A 59 12.65 -17.21 -15.05
C THR A 59 13.08 -15.80 -15.43
N ARG A 60 12.12 -14.90 -15.66
CA ARG A 60 12.39 -13.48 -15.92
C ARG A 60 11.52 -12.60 -15.03
N MET A 61 12.06 -11.48 -14.59
CA MET A 61 11.31 -10.43 -13.90
C MET A 61 10.43 -9.68 -14.90
N MET A 62 9.12 -9.69 -14.67
CA MET A 62 8.12 -9.04 -15.53
C MET A 62 7.30 -8.04 -14.72
N ALA A 63 6.85 -6.96 -15.36
CA ALA A 63 5.99 -5.98 -14.69
C ALA A 63 4.70 -6.66 -14.18
N SER A 64 4.39 -6.47 -12.89
CA SER A 64 3.17 -7.02 -12.29
C SER A 64 2.12 -5.94 -12.10
N SER A 65 1.02 -6.04 -12.86
CA SER A 65 -0.14 -5.15 -12.68
C SER A 65 -0.74 -5.25 -11.28
N SER A 66 -0.70 -6.44 -10.67
CA SER A 66 -1.20 -6.68 -9.30
C SER A 66 -0.38 -5.91 -8.27
N ARG A 67 0.96 -6.04 -8.29
CA ARG A 67 1.84 -5.31 -7.36
C ARG A 67 1.73 -3.80 -7.54
N LEU A 68 1.56 -3.34 -8.78
CA LEU A 68 1.34 -1.92 -9.07
C LEU A 68 0.01 -1.42 -8.49
N ILE A 69 -1.10 -2.12 -8.71
CA ILE A 69 -2.42 -1.74 -8.15
C ILE A 69 -2.38 -1.79 -6.62
N ALA A 70 -1.68 -2.76 -6.02
CA ALA A 70 -1.50 -2.83 -4.58
C ALA A 70 -0.76 -1.61 -4.02
N LEU A 71 0.30 -1.15 -4.69
CA LEU A 71 1.02 0.08 -4.32
C LEU A 71 0.11 1.32 -4.41
N LEU A 72 -0.66 1.45 -5.49
CA LEU A 72 -1.63 2.55 -5.66
C LEU A 72 -2.71 2.51 -4.56
N GLY A 73 -3.24 1.31 -4.29
CA GLY A 73 -4.24 1.09 -3.23
C GLY A 73 -3.71 1.47 -1.86
N MET A 74 -2.46 1.10 -1.54
CA MET A 74 -1.81 1.50 -0.29
C MET A 74 -1.70 3.03 -0.16
N MET A 75 -1.33 3.74 -1.24
CA MET A 75 -1.28 5.21 -1.21
C MET A 75 -2.65 5.83 -0.95
N VAL A 76 -3.71 5.32 -1.59
CA VAL A 76 -5.09 5.80 -1.36
C VAL A 76 -5.51 5.57 0.09
N ILE A 77 -5.26 4.37 0.63
CA ILE A 77 -5.59 4.03 2.02
C ILE A 77 -4.83 4.95 2.99
N LEU A 78 -3.53 5.18 2.78
CA LEU A 78 -2.74 6.10 3.60
C LEU A 78 -3.32 7.51 3.62
N LEU A 79 -3.72 8.05 2.45
CA LEU A 79 -4.35 9.37 2.38
C LEU A 79 -5.68 9.43 3.14
N LEU A 80 -6.49 8.36 3.10
CA LEU A 80 -7.72 8.27 3.87
C LEU A 80 -7.44 8.25 5.37
N PHE A 81 -6.45 7.49 5.82
CA PHE A 81 -6.04 7.47 7.23
C PHE A 81 -5.56 8.84 7.71
N LEU A 82 -4.77 9.55 6.89
CA LEU A 82 -4.35 10.92 7.19
C LEU A 82 -5.55 11.86 7.30
N GLY A 83 -6.46 11.83 6.31
CA GLY A 83 -7.66 12.68 6.33
C GLY A 83 -8.56 12.42 7.54
N VAL A 84 -8.77 11.16 7.91
CA VAL A 84 -9.51 10.80 9.14
C VAL A 84 -8.77 11.29 10.39
N GLY A 85 -7.44 11.12 10.45
CA GLY A 85 -6.63 11.58 11.57
C GLY A 85 -6.76 13.09 11.80
N GLU A 86 -6.79 13.89 10.74
CA GLU A 86 -7.00 15.33 10.82
C GLU A 86 -8.36 15.71 11.41
N VAL A 87 -9.43 14.98 11.03
CA VAL A 87 -10.79 15.16 11.58
C VAL A 87 -10.83 14.76 13.06
N VAL A 88 -10.18 13.65 13.43
CA VAL A 88 -10.10 13.19 14.82
C VAL A 88 -9.37 14.23 15.69
N ILE A 89 -8.24 14.74 15.22
CA ILE A 89 -7.49 15.81 15.92
C ILE A 89 -8.39 17.03 16.12
N TRP A 90 -9.14 17.41 15.10
CA TRP A 90 -10.07 18.53 15.17
C TRP A 90 -11.15 18.33 16.24
N ASP A 91 -11.87 17.20 16.20
CA ASP A 91 -12.98 16.94 17.12
C ASP A 91 -12.50 16.82 18.57
N VAL A 92 -11.40 16.10 18.81
CA VAL A 92 -10.82 15.95 20.14
C VAL A 92 -10.35 17.30 20.69
N ALA A 93 -9.73 18.16 19.87
CA ALA A 93 -9.27 19.47 20.32
C ALA A 93 -10.40 20.44 20.70
N HIS A 94 -11.62 20.17 20.22
CA HIS A 94 -12.85 20.88 20.56
C HIS A 94 -13.72 20.14 21.59
N GLY A 95 -13.20 19.08 22.21
CA GLY A 95 -13.90 18.32 23.25
C GLY A 95 -15.10 17.52 22.74
N LYS A 96 -15.13 17.20 21.44
CA LYS A 96 -16.11 16.28 20.85
C LYS A 96 -15.55 14.87 20.83
N ASP A 97 -16.44 13.91 21.01
CA ASP A 97 -16.11 12.50 20.73
C ASP A 97 -16.16 12.27 19.22
N PRO A 98 -15.04 11.87 18.58
CA PRO A 98 -15.01 11.64 17.15
C PRO A 98 -15.87 10.43 16.77
N ASP A 99 -16.81 10.61 15.84
CA ASP A 99 -17.62 9.50 15.30
C ASP A 99 -16.81 8.71 14.26
N LEU A 100 -16.26 7.59 14.70
CA LEU A 100 -15.51 6.67 13.84
C LEU A 100 -16.41 5.62 13.16
N GLY A 101 -17.70 5.55 13.48
CA GLY A 101 -18.60 4.53 12.97
C GLY A 101 -18.75 4.59 11.46
N GLY A 102 -18.97 5.80 10.91
CA GLY A 102 -19.04 6.03 9.47
C GLY A 102 -17.73 5.70 8.74
N VAL A 103 -16.61 6.05 9.37
CA VAL A 103 -15.25 5.79 8.83
C VAL A 103 -14.96 4.29 8.78
N LEU A 104 -15.26 3.56 9.86
CA LEU A 104 -15.11 2.10 9.91
C LEU A 104 -15.97 1.41 8.86
N ASN A 105 -17.22 1.84 8.70
CA ASN A 105 -18.11 1.29 7.68
C ASN A 105 -17.57 1.51 6.26
N PHE A 106 -16.99 2.68 6.00
CA PHE A 106 -16.34 2.96 4.72
C PHE A 106 -15.13 2.04 4.47
N PHE A 107 -14.24 1.88 5.46
CA PHE A 107 -13.10 0.97 5.33
C PHE A 107 -13.52 -0.50 5.18
N LEU A 108 -14.55 -0.94 5.91
CA LEU A 108 -15.11 -2.29 5.79
C LEU A 108 -15.75 -2.54 4.41
N ALA A 109 -16.47 -1.55 3.89
CA ALA A 109 -17.02 -1.61 2.53
C ALA A 109 -15.89 -1.69 1.49
N GLY A 110 -14.81 -0.91 1.65
CA GLY A 110 -13.62 -1.00 0.81
C GLY A 110 -12.93 -2.36 0.91
N ALA A 111 -12.75 -2.89 2.12
CA ALA A 111 -12.16 -4.20 2.35
C ALA A 111 -12.95 -5.34 1.67
N SER A 112 -14.28 -5.19 1.55
CA SER A 112 -15.14 -6.17 0.88
C SER A 112 -14.78 -6.38 -0.60
N LEU A 113 -14.25 -5.35 -1.26
CA LEU A 113 -13.81 -5.43 -2.67
C LEU A 113 -12.61 -6.37 -2.85
N PHE A 114 -11.85 -6.61 -1.79
CA PHE A 114 -10.67 -7.49 -1.80
C PHE A 114 -10.97 -8.90 -1.30
N VAL A 115 -12.18 -9.16 -0.78
CA VAL A 115 -12.59 -10.47 -0.24
C VAL A 115 -12.43 -11.61 -1.25
N PRO A 116 -12.87 -11.48 -2.53
CA PRO A 116 -12.69 -12.55 -3.51
C PRO A 116 -11.22 -12.92 -3.72
N TYR A 117 -10.34 -11.92 -3.75
CA TYR A 117 -8.90 -12.11 -3.88
C TYR A 117 -8.29 -12.77 -2.64
N ALA A 118 -8.66 -12.31 -1.44
CA ALA A 118 -8.18 -12.89 -0.18
C ALA A 118 -8.55 -14.37 -0.06
N ILE A 119 -9.78 -14.75 -0.45
CA ILE A 119 -10.22 -16.15 -0.47
C ILE A 119 -9.39 -16.98 -1.44
N ASN A 120 -9.12 -16.47 -2.65
CA ASN A 120 -8.28 -17.17 -3.63
C ASN A 120 -6.86 -17.40 -3.11
N GLN A 121 -6.30 -16.43 -2.38
CA GLN A 121 -4.97 -16.53 -1.82
C GLN A 121 -4.89 -17.54 -0.66
N VAL A 122 -5.87 -17.52 0.24
CA VAL A 122 -5.99 -18.52 1.31
C VAL A 122 -6.10 -19.93 0.73
N ARG A 123 -6.93 -20.11 -0.31
CA ARG A 123 -7.08 -21.40 -1.00
C ARG A 123 -5.75 -21.89 -1.58
N SER A 124 -4.99 -21.04 -2.28
CA SER A 124 -3.68 -21.40 -2.82
C SER A 124 -2.67 -21.83 -1.74
N GLY A 125 -2.72 -21.21 -0.55
CA GLY A 125 -1.89 -21.59 0.59
C GLY A 125 -2.21 -22.98 1.13
N PHE A 126 -3.50 -23.33 1.25
CA PHE A 126 -3.90 -24.67 1.66
C PHE A 126 -3.56 -25.74 0.61
N GLU A 127 -3.71 -25.43 -0.69
CA GLU A 127 -3.29 -26.31 -1.78
C GLU A 127 -1.77 -26.53 -1.82
N SER A 128 -0.98 -25.59 -1.29
CA SER A 128 0.48 -25.72 -1.16
C SER A 128 0.93 -26.57 0.03
N ILE A 129 0.11 -26.70 1.08
CA ILE A 129 0.40 -27.51 2.29
C ILE A 129 -0.09 -28.95 2.11
N GLY A 130 -1.10 -29.16 1.26
CA GLY A 130 -1.66 -30.48 0.95
C GLY A 130 -0.90 -31.27 -0.13
N LYS A 131 0.26 -30.80 -0.58
CA LYS A 131 1.24 -31.52 -1.41
C LYS A 131 2.48 -31.83 -0.59
#